data_AF-A0A641RWS2-F1
#
_entry.id   AF-A0A641RWS2-F1
#
_cell.length_a   1.000
_cell.length_b   1.000
_cell.length_c   1.000
_cell.angle_alpha   90.00
_cell.angle_beta   90.00
_cell.angle_gamma   90.00
#
_symmetry.space_group_name_H-M   'P 1'
#
loop_
_entity.id
_entity.type
_entity.pdbx_description
1 polymer ?
#
loop_
_entity_poly.entity_id
_entity_poly.type
_entity_poly.pdbx_seq_one_letter_code
_entity_poly.pdbx_strand_id
1 'polypeptide(L)'
;MGKPYTKEGPSAEDKALDLFADMMIERIQSLSGKDGWKKPWFTEGTLQWPKNLNGREYNGMNAMMLLLHCEKEGYKIPRFCTFDRIQQFNKTGKKDEEQKPRVSVLKGEHSFPVMLTTFTVVNKETKEHIKWEDYKLLSQEEREKYNVYPKLQTYHVFNVSQTNLKEVRPEFWEKLEQEYSMPKVEKDEQFAFEPVDRMIADNRWICPIKPMFGDSAYFSISKNEIVMPEKRQFKDGESFYSNLFHEMGHSTGAEGQLDRIKPATFGSAEYAREELVA
;
A
#
# COMPACT_ATOMS: atom_id res chain seq x y z
N MET A 1 42.68 -3.54 23.18
CA MET A 1 41.21 -3.47 23.33
C MET A 1 40.69 -2.41 22.36
N GLY A 2 40.11 -2.83 21.24
CA GLY A 2 39.46 -1.90 20.31
C GLY A 2 38.18 -1.36 20.94
N LYS A 3 37.99 -0.04 20.94
CA LYS A 3 36.73 0.57 21.36
C LYS A 3 35.59 0.01 20.49
N PRO A 4 34.43 -0.35 21.05
CA PRO A 4 33.28 -0.75 20.25
C PRO A 4 32.90 0.43 19.33
N TYR A 5 32.84 0.16 18.03
CA TYR A 5 32.38 1.12 17.03
C TYR A 5 30.88 1.31 17.22
N THR A 6 30.49 2.27 18.07
CA THR A 6 29.12 2.77 18.11
C THR A 6 28.88 3.52 16.81
N LYS A 7 28.00 3.00 15.94
CA LYS A 7 27.50 3.75 14.78
C LYS A 7 26.73 4.96 15.32
N GLU A 8 27.40 6.09 15.44
CA GLU A 8 26.78 7.39 15.73
C GLU A 8 26.11 7.89 14.44
N GLY A 9 24.86 7.47 14.22
CA GLY A 9 24.04 7.94 13.10
C GLY A 9 22.72 7.17 13.02
N PRO A 10 21.68 7.77 12.41
CA PRO A 10 20.38 7.12 12.28
C PRO A 10 20.52 5.82 11.49
N SER A 11 19.76 4.80 11.91
CA SER A 11 19.71 3.50 11.25
C SER A 11 19.15 3.62 9.83
N ALA A 12 19.25 2.55 9.02
CA ALA A 12 18.64 2.57 7.70
C ALA A 12 17.11 2.68 7.80
N GLU A 13 16.56 2.06 8.85
CA GLU A 13 15.16 2.11 9.22
C GLU A 13 14.72 3.53 9.59
N ASP A 14 15.49 4.23 10.44
CA ASP A 14 15.17 5.62 10.84
C ASP A 14 15.17 6.54 9.61
N LYS A 15 16.19 6.45 8.76
CA LYS A 15 16.27 7.26 7.53
C LYS A 15 15.11 7.01 6.58
N ALA A 16 14.65 5.76 6.47
CA ALA A 16 13.53 5.41 5.63
C ALA A 16 12.21 5.91 6.23
N LEU A 17 12.06 5.90 7.56
CA LEU A 17 10.90 6.48 8.25
C LEU A 17 10.84 8.00 8.07
N ASP A 18 11.98 8.67 8.22
CA ASP A 18 12.09 10.12 8.02
C ASP A 18 11.72 10.49 6.57
N LEU A 19 12.27 9.77 5.58
CA LEU A 19 11.90 9.96 4.18
C LEU A 19 10.40 9.78 3.93
N PHE A 20 9.78 8.76 4.52
CA PHE A 20 8.34 8.52 4.38
C PHE A 20 7.52 9.63 5.02
N ALA A 21 7.92 10.11 6.19
CA ALA A 21 7.28 11.24 6.87
C ALA A 21 7.38 12.52 6.02
N ASP A 22 8.57 12.82 5.49
CA ASP A 22 8.81 13.97 4.64
C ASP A 22 7.96 13.94 3.36
N MET A 23 7.88 12.78 2.70
CA MET A 23 7.02 12.59 1.53
C MET A 23 5.53 12.84 1.84
N MET A 24 5.06 12.39 3.00
CA MET A 24 3.68 12.63 3.44
C MET A 24 3.42 14.09 3.75
N ILE A 25 4.34 14.75 4.46
CA ILE A 25 4.26 16.18 4.76
C ILE A 25 4.24 16.99 3.46
N GLU A 26 5.15 16.70 2.54
CA GLU A 26 5.20 17.33 1.21
C GLU A 26 3.86 17.17 0.48
N ARG A 27 3.29 15.96 0.48
CA ARG A 27 1.99 15.70 -0.15
C ARG A 27 0.86 16.49 0.52
N ILE A 28 0.74 16.46 1.84
CA ILE A 28 -0.31 17.19 2.58
C ILE A 28 -0.18 18.71 2.36
N GLN A 29 1.04 19.24 2.37
CA GLN A 29 1.28 20.66 2.08
C GLN A 29 0.91 21.02 0.65
N SER A 30 1.16 20.13 -0.32
CA SER A 30 0.76 20.36 -1.72
C SER A 30 -0.76 20.48 -1.92
N LEU A 31 -1.55 19.87 -1.02
CA LEU A 31 -3.02 19.94 -1.04
C LEU A 31 -3.58 21.21 -0.40
N SER A 32 -2.80 21.87 0.47
CA SER A 32 -3.22 23.06 1.24
C SER A 32 -2.68 24.39 0.69
N GLY A 33 -1.94 24.36 -0.43
CA GLY A 33 -1.29 25.54 -1.02
C GLY A 33 -2.25 26.58 -1.65
N LYS A 34 -1.75 27.82 -1.78
CA LYS A 34 -2.45 28.97 -2.40
C LYS A 34 -2.85 28.78 -3.87
N ASP A 35 -2.26 27.81 -4.57
CA ASP A 35 -2.51 27.52 -5.99
C ASP A 35 -3.85 26.79 -6.24
N GLY A 36 -4.65 26.60 -5.19
CA GLY A 36 -5.90 25.86 -5.24
C GLY A 36 -5.70 24.35 -5.21
N TRP A 37 -6.80 23.64 -4.98
CA TRP A 37 -6.90 22.19 -5.02
C TRP A 37 -6.20 21.61 -6.26
N LYS A 38 -5.18 20.78 -6.06
CA LYS A 38 -4.61 19.89 -7.08
C LYS A 38 -5.13 18.49 -6.79
N LYS A 39 -5.55 17.75 -7.83
CA LYS A 39 -6.21 16.43 -7.72
C LYS A 39 -5.58 15.58 -6.58
N PRO A 40 -6.36 15.21 -5.53
CA PRO A 40 -5.83 14.57 -4.33
C PRO A 40 -5.61 13.08 -4.53
N TRP A 41 -6.19 12.49 -5.57
CA TRP A 41 -5.93 11.13 -6.01
C TRP A 41 -4.85 11.08 -7.09
N PHE A 42 -4.23 9.90 -7.25
CA PHE A 42 -3.38 9.59 -8.39
C PHE A 42 -4.14 9.94 -9.70
N THR A 43 -3.50 10.63 -10.65
CA THR A 43 -4.19 11.21 -11.83
C THR A 43 -4.86 10.15 -12.73
N GLU A 44 -6.05 10.44 -13.29
CA GLU A 44 -6.75 9.64 -14.33
C GLU A 44 -5.78 9.09 -15.40
N GLY A 45 -5.79 7.77 -15.60
CA GLY A 45 -4.67 7.01 -16.19
C GLY A 45 -3.77 6.35 -15.14
N THR A 46 -4.34 6.16 -13.95
CA THR A 46 -3.70 5.91 -12.66
C THR A 46 -2.77 4.73 -12.63
N LEU A 47 -1.62 4.94 -11.99
CA LEU A 47 -0.71 3.89 -11.58
C LEU A 47 -1.49 2.79 -10.88
N GLN A 48 -1.47 1.59 -11.47
CA GLN A 48 -2.04 0.43 -10.81
C GLN A 48 -1.25 0.11 -9.54
N TRP A 49 -1.82 -0.73 -8.68
CA TRP A 49 -1.19 -1.11 -7.43
C TRP A 49 0.24 -1.64 -7.66
N PRO A 50 1.24 -1.17 -6.88
CA PRO A 50 2.63 -1.51 -7.15
C PRO A 50 2.88 -2.98 -6.89
N LYS A 51 3.68 -3.60 -7.76
CA LYS A 51 4.05 -5.02 -7.68
C LYS A 51 5.55 -5.19 -7.71
N ASN A 52 6.04 -6.24 -7.08
CA ASN A 52 7.41 -6.68 -7.32
C ASN A 52 7.50 -7.38 -8.69
N LEU A 53 8.72 -7.65 -9.18
CA LEU A 53 8.93 -8.30 -10.48
C LEU A 53 8.18 -9.62 -10.67
N ASN A 54 7.93 -10.40 -9.62
CA ASN A 54 7.21 -11.67 -9.71
C ASN A 54 5.68 -11.47 -9.79
N GLY A 55 5.18 -10.24 -9.70
CA GLY A 55 3.76 -9.91 -9.77
C GLY A 55 3.05 -9.87 -8.43
N ARG A 56 3.77 -10.06 -7.32
CA ARG A 56 3.18 -9.92 -5.99
C ARG A 56 3.02 -8.45 -5.63
N GLU A 57 1.82 -8.07 -5.24
CA GLU A 57 1.47 -6.73 -4.78
C GLU A 57 2.19 -6.37 -3.49
N TYR A 58 2.64 -5.11 -3.39
CA TYR A 58 3.05 -4.52 -2.13
C TYR A 58 1.82 -4.22 -1.27
N ASN A 59 2.02 -4.06 0.04
CA ASN A 59 0.95 -3.79 0.98
C ASN A 59 1.25 -2.59 1.88
N GLY A 60 0.18 -2.06 2.49
CA GLY A 60 0.24 -0.97 3.47
C GLY A 60 1.10 0.22 3.00
N MET A 61 1.93 0.71 3.91
CA MET A 61 2.78 1.88 3.69
C MET A 61 3.71 1.73 2.48
N ASN A 62 4.25 0.53 2.20
CA ASN A 62 5.12 0.35 1.04
C ASN A 62 4.38 0.64 -0.27
N ALA A 63 3.14 0.17 -0.41
CA ALA A 63 2.38 0.40 -1.63
C ALA A 63 2.12 1.90 -1.83
N MET A 64 1.68 2.58 -0.78
CA MET A 64 1.45 4.03 -0.81
C MET A 64 2.72 4.82 -1.16
N MET A 65 3.84 4.54 -0.48
CA MET A 65 5.10 5.25 -0.71
C MET A 65 5.67 5.00 -2.10
N LEU A 66 5.53 3.78 -2.63
CA LEU A 66 5.96 3.46 -3.99
C LEU A 66 5.10 4.18 -5.04
N LEU A 67 3.80 4.36 -4.80
CA LEU A 67 2.93 5.13 -5.69
C LEU A 67 3.28 6.62 -5.66
N LEU A 68 3.47 7.20 -4.47
CA LEU A 68 3.95 8.58 -4.33
C LEU A 68 5.31 8.78 -5.01
N HIS A 69 6.22 7.81 -4.87
CA HIS A 69 7.50 7.84 -5.54
C HIS A 69 7.36 7.76 -7.07
N CYS A 70 6.48 6.90 -7.59
CA CYS A 70 6.21 6.85 -9.03
C CYS A 70 5.63 8.16 -9.55
N GLU A 71 4.71 8.79 -8.82
CA GLU A 71 4.14 10.09 -9.18
C GLU A 71 5.23 11.18 -9.21
N LYS A 72 6.07 11.22 -8.17
CA LYS A 72 7.17 12.19 -8.04
C LYS A 72 8.20 12.07 -9.17
N GLU A 73 8.59 10.85 -9.52
CA GLU A 73 9.59 10.59 -10.57
C GLU A 73 9.00 10.43 -11.98
N GLY A 74 7.66 10.45 -12.11
CA GLY A 74 6.97 10.25 -13.38
C GLY A 74 7.03 8.83 -13.95
N TYR A 75 7.27 7.82 -13.10
CA TYR A 75 7.23 6.42 -13.52
C TYR A 75 5.79 6.02 -13.85
N LYS A 76 5.61 5.31 -14.98
CA LYS A 76 4.28 4.85 -15.45
C LYS A 76 3.99 3.39 -15.12
N ILE A 77 5.04 2.60 -14.90
CA ILE A 77 4.95 1.17 -14.59
C ILE A 77 5.40 1.00 -13.13
N PRO A 78 4.48 0.87 -12.15
CA PRO A 78 4.80 0.70 -10.74
C PRO A 78 5.25 -0.75 -10.45
N ARG A 79 6.29 -1.19 -11.18
CA ARG A 79 6.93 -2.50 -11.04
C ARG A 79 8.32 -2.31 -10.46
N PHE A 80 8.61 -3.00 -9.37
CA PHE A 80 9.83 -2.80 -8.60
C PHE A 80 10.66 -4.06 -8.42
N CYS A 81 11.97 -3.88 -8.26
CA CYS A 81 12.94 -4.96 -8.13
C CYS A 81 14.10 -4.60 -7.21
N THR A 82 14.64 -5.60 -6.49
CA THR A 82 15.92 -5.41 -5.79
C THR A 82 17.08 -5.59 -6.77
N PHE A 83 18.23 -5.02 -6.43
CA PHE A 83 19.46 -5.19 -7.21
C PHE A 83 19.80 -6.68 -7.45
N ASP A 84 19.68 -7.51 -6.41
CA ASP A 84 19.92 -8.96 -6.53
C ASP A 84 18.99 -9.63 -7.54
N ARG A 85 17.73 -9.16 -7.61
CA ARG A 85 16.77 -9.72 -8.55
C ARG A 85 17.10 -9.32 -9.99
N ILE A 86 17.65 -8.13 -10.21
CA ILE A 86 18.23 -7.73 -11.50
C ILE A 86 19.41 -8.65 -11.86
N GLN A 87 20.32 -8.93 -10.93
CA GLN A 87 21.47 -9.80 -11.20
C GLN A 87 21.08 -11.23 -11.58
N GLN A 88 19.92 -11.72 -11.12
CA GLN A 88 19.46 -13.06 -11.46
C GLN A 88 19.06 -13.22 -12.93
N PHE A 89 18.63 -12.16 -13.62
CA PHE A 89 18.45 -12.18 -15.08
C PHE A 89 19.73 -12.51 -15.85
N ASN A 90 20.89 -12.29 -15.23
CA ASN A 90 22.20 -12.53 -15.81
C ASN A 90 22.80 -13.90 -15.44
N LYS A 91 22.16 -14.64 -14.51
CA LYS A 91 22.64 -15.95 -14.04
C LYS A 91 22.02 -17.13 -14.79
N THR A 92 20.93 -16.92 -15.53
CA THR A 92 20.09 -17.96 -16.13
C THR A 92 20.55 -18.46 -17.52
N GLY A 93 21.75 -18.11 -17.98
CA GLY A 93 22.27 -18.64 -19.25
C GLY A 93 22.73 -20.10 -19.10
N LYS A 94 22.11 -21.04 -19.82
CA LYS A 94 22.76 -22.31 -20.18
C LYS A 94 23.94 -21.98 -21.10
N LYS A 95 25.03 -22.76 -21.03
CA LYS A 95 26.27 -22.53 -21.81
C LYS A 95 26.05 -22.43 -23.34
N ASP A 96 24.92 -22.92 -23.86
CA ASP A 96 24.63 -23.01 -25.30
C ASP A 96 23.45 -22.12 -25.78
N GLU A 97 22.89 -21.26 -24.94
CA GLU A 97 21.93 -20.23 -25.39
C GLU A 97 22.66 -18.94 -25.77
N GLU A 98 22.25 -18.30 -26.88
CA GLU A 98 22.69 -16.95 -27.26
C GLU A 98 22.71 -16.04 -26.03
N GLN A 99 23.89 -15.48 -25.72
CA GLN A 99 24.07 -14.65 -24.53
C GLN A 99 23.18 -13.41 -24.63
N LYS A 100 22.03 -13.46 -23.96
CA LYS A 100 21.12 -12.33 -23.88
C LYS A 100 21.87 -11.13 -23.27
N PRO A 101 21.64 -9.90 -23.75
CA PRO A 101 22.32 -8.73 -23.21
C PRO A 101 22.10 -8.58 -21.71
N ARG A 102 23.10 -8.07 -21.00
CA ARG A 102 23.10 -7.93 -19.54
C ARG A 102 22.03 -6.94 -19.08
N VAL A 103 21.24 -7.32 -18.07
CA VAL A 103 20.32 -6.42 -17.39
C VAL A 103 21.05 -5.69 -16.25
N SER A 104 20.88 -4.38 -16.15
CA SER A 104 21.47 -3.53 -15.11
C SER A 104 20.61 -2.31 -14.79
N VAL A 105 20.78 -1.76 -13.58
CA VAL A 105 20.33 -0.43 -13.21
C VAL A 105 21.10 0.61 -14.04
N LEU A 106 20.43 1.66 -14.51
CA LEU A 106 21.06 2.75 -15.25
C LEU A 106 22.00 3.55 -14.34
N LYS A 107 23.06 4.13 -14.92
CA LYS A 107 24.06 4.86 -14.16
C LYS A 107 23.46 6.14 -13.59
N GLY A 108 23.57 6.33 -12.27
CA GLY A 108 23.06 7.51 -11.57
C GLY A 108 21.69 7.32 -10.91
N GLU A 109 21.03 6.19 -11.15
CA GLU A 109 19.75 5.87 -10.52
C GLU A 109 19.90 5.52 -9.04
N HIS A 110 18.97 6.01 -8.24
CA HIS A 110 18.93 5.78 -6.80
C HIS A 110 17.79 4.83 -6.43
N SER A 111 18.02 3.95 -5.46
CA SER A 111 16.99 3.05 -4.96
C SER A 111 16.03 3.76 -4.03
N PHE A 112 14.82 3.23 -3.95
CA PHE A 112 13.81 3.61 -2.98
C PHE A 112 13.74 2.58 -1.84
N PRO A 113 13.68 3.00 -0.56
CA PRO A 113 13.55 2.06 0.55
C PRO A 113 12.12 1.53 0.67
N VAL A 114 11.98 0.26 1.00
CA VAL A 114 10.74 -0.38 1.45
C VAL A 114 11.00 -1.12 2.75
N MET A 115 10.03 -1.14 3.63
CA MET A 115 10.17 -1.75 4.95
C MET A 115 9.44 -3.08 5.03
N LEU A 116 10.10 -4.11 5.53
CA LEU A 116 9.51 -5.41 5.77
C LEU A 116 9.74 -5.81 7.22
N THR A 117 8.67 -6.13 7.93
CA THR A 117 8.77 -6.75 9.24
C THR A 117 9.07 -8.23 9.08
N THR A 118 10.24 -8.63 9.55
CA THR A 118 10.64 -10.04 9.64
C THR A 118 10.51 -10.50 11.09
N PHE A 119 10.25 -11.79 11.29
CA PHE A 119 10.06 -12.36 12.62
C PHE A 119 11.16 -13.38 12.88
N THR A 120 11.98 -13.11 13.89
CA THR A 120 12.94 -14.09 14.40
C THR A 120 12.24 -14.91 15.47
N VAL A 121 12.04 -16.20 15.19
CA VAL A 121 11.39 -17.14 16.10
C VAL A 121 12.47 -18.01 16.75
N VAL A 122 12.55 -17.99 18.08
CA VAL A 122 13.61 -18.66 18.86
C VAL A 122 13.00 -19.55 19.92
N ASN A 123 13.38 -20.82 19.97
CA ASN A 123 12.94 -21.73 21.02
C ASN A 123 13.50 -21.26 22.38
N LYS A 124 12.65 -21.20 23.41
CA LYS A 124 13.00 -20.69 24.74
C LYS A 124 14.10 -21.51 25.41
N GLU A 125 14.08 -22.83 25.23
CA GLU A 125 15.00 -23.78 25.86
C GLU A 125 16.22 -24.05 24.97
N THR A 126 16.00 -24.51 23.75
CA THR A 126 17.09 -24.97 22.86
C THR A 126 17.84 -23.83 22.19
N LYS A 127 17.26 -22.61 22.18
CA LYS A 127 17.74 -21.44 21.44
C LYS A 127 17.81 -21.61 19.93
N GLU A 128 17.21 -22.67 19.38
CA GLU A 128 17.16 -22.90 17.94
C GLU A 128 16.18 -21.94 17.25
N HIS A 129 16.50 -21.63 15.99
CA HIS A 129 15.70 -20.74 15.16
C HIS A 129 14.84 -21.54 14.20
N ILE A 130 13.57 -21.14 14.06
CA ILE A 130 12.68 -21.67 13.02
C ILE A 130 12.18 -20.53 12.12
N LYS A 131 11.70 -20.88 10.91
CA LYS A 131 11.11 -19.88 10.03
C LYS A 131 9.74 -19.46 10.56
N TRP A 132 9.38 -18.21 10.29
CA TRP A 132 8.06 -17.68 10.62
C TRP A 132 6.92 -18.52 10.02
N GLU A 133 7.10 -19.02 8.79
CA GLU A 133 6.11 -19.86 8.12
C GLU A 133 5.88 -21.18 8.87
N ASP A 134 6.96 -21.82 9.36
CA ASP A 134 6.85 -23.06 10.13
C ASP A 134 6.20 -22.79 11.50
N TYR A 135 6.54 -21.67 12.15
CA TYR A 135 5.93 -21.26 13.42
C TYR A 135 4.41 -21.07 13.32
N LYS A 136 3.90 -20.50 12.21
CA LYS A 136 2.46 -20.32 11.98
C LYS A 136 1.71 -21.65 11.88
N LEU A 137 2.38 -22.75 11.55
CA LEU A 137 1.77 -24.07 11.45
C LEU A 137 1.71 -24.82 12.79
N LEU A 138 2.43 -24.33 13.81
CA LEU A 138 2.44 -24.93 15.15
C LEU A 138 1.11 -24.75 15.88
N SER A 139 0.78 -25.74 16.73
CA SER A 139 -0.31 -25.62 17.70
C SER A 139 -0.05 -24.54 18.74
N GLN A 140 -1.10 -24.12 19.45
CA GLN A 140 -0.98 -23.07 20.48
C GLN A 140 0.01 -23.45 21.59
N GLU A 141 -0.04 -24.69 22.08
CA GLU A 141 0.87 -25.22 23.10
C GLU A 141 2.33 -25.23 22.63
N GLU A 142 2.58 -25.56 21.36
CA GLU A 142 3.93 -25.54 20.79
C GLU A 142 4.44 -24.11 20.62
N ARG A 143 3.57 -23.17 20.22
CA ARG A 143 3.95 -21.76 20.08
C ARG A 143 4.42 -21.13 21.39
N GLU A 144 3.88 -21.56 22.53
CA GLU A 144 4.30 -21.11 23.85
C GLU A 144 5.76 -21.44 24.17
N LYS A 145 6.36 -22.41 23.47
CA LYS A 145 7.78 -22.78 23.63
C LYS A 145 8.74 -21.81 22.93
N TYR A 146 8.24 -20.85 22.16
CA TYR A 146 9.06 -19.93 21.38
C TYR A 146 8.89 -18.47 21.82
N ASN A 147 9.95 -17.68 21.65
CA ASN A 147 9.91 -16.23 21.64
C ASN A 147 9.90 -15.73 20.20
N VAL A 148 9.01 -14.78 19.89
CA VAL A 148 8.91 -14.15 18.57
C VAL A 148 9.39 -12.71 18.69
N TYR A 149 10.44 -12.38 17.95
CA TYR A 149 11.01 -11.04 17.93
C TYR A 149 10.75 -10.40 16.55
N PRO A 150 9.83 -9.41 16.46
CA PRO A 150 9.66 -8.65 15.23
C PRO A 150 10.85 -7.74 15.01
N LYS A 151 11.35 -7.69 13.77
CA LYS A 151 12.41 -6.80 13.34
C LYS A 151 12.00 -6.12 12.04
N LEU A 152 11.90 -4.80 12.10
CA LEU A 152 11.75 -3.98 10.90
C LEU A 152 13.07 -4.00 10.13
N GLN A 153 13.00 -4.30 8.84
CA GLN A 153 14.16 -4.32 7.95
C GLN A 153 13.89 -3.45 6.73
N THR A 154 14.89 -2.69 6.33
CA THR A 154 14.82 -1.89 5.10
C THR A 154 15.43 -2.65 3.93
N TYR A 155 14.68 -2.72 2.83
CA TYR A 155 15.13 -3.24 1.55
C TYR A 155 15.12 -2.10 0.53
N HIS A 156 16.06 -2.15 -0.42
CA HIS A 156 16.18 -1.15 -1.46
C HIS A 156 15.70 -1.72 -2.79
N VAL A 157 14.75 -1.01 -3.41
CA VAL A 157 14.15 -1.39 -4.68
C VAL A 157 14.35 -0.30 -5.73
N PHE A 158 14.35 -0.71 -6.99
CA PHE A 158 14.39 0.14 -8.17
C PHE A 158 13.13 -0.10 -8.97
N ASN A 159 12.55 0.96 -9.52
CA ASN A 159 11.51 0.85 -10.53
C ASN A 159 12.13 0.22 -11.80
N VAL A 160 11.36 -0.55 -12.56
CA VAL A 160 11.82 -1.13 -13.84
C VAL A 160 12.31 -0.06 -14.83
N SER A 161 11.76 1.15 -14.77
CA SER A 161 12.16 2.30 -15.59
C SER A 161 13.58 2.81 -15.29
N GLN A 162 14.12 2.46 -14.12
CA GLN A 162 15.51 2.79 -13.71
C GLN A 162 16.52 1.75 -14.20
N THR A 163 16.11 0.83 -15.07
CA THR A 163 16.95 -0.25 -15.59
C THR A 163 16.95 -0.23 -17.11
N ASN A 164 17.92 -0.90 -17.73
CA ASN A 164 17.97 -1.08 -19.17
C ASN A 164 17.01 -2.18 -19.70
N LEU A 165 16.02 -2.62 -18.89
CA LEU A 165 15.11 -3.72 -19.24
C LEU A 165 14.36 -3.45 -20.55
N LYS A 166 14.01 -2.20 -20.82
CA LYS A 166 13.31 -1.81 -22.05
C LYS A 166 14.14 -2.15 -23.29
N GLU A 167 15.43 -1.85 -23.27
CA GLU A 167 16.34 -2.08 -24.38
C GLU A 167 16.74 -3.55 -24.50
N VAL A 168 17.01 -4.22 -23.37
CA VAL A 168 17.60 -5.57 -23.40
C VAL A 168 16.57 -6.70 -23.33
N ARG A 169 15.33 -6.42 -22.93
CA ARG A 169 14.22 -7.39 -22.84
C ARG A 169 12.90 -6.75 -23.34
N PRO A 170 12.82 -6.34 -24.62
CA PRO A 170 11.66 -5.61 -25.16
C PRO A 170 10.34 -6.39 -25.02
N GLU A 171 10.34 -7.70 -25.26
CA GLU A 171 9.13 -8.54 -25.08
C GLU A 171 8.62 -8.57 -23.63
N PHE A 172 9.53 -8.50 -22.65
CA PHE A 172 9.16 -8.44 -21.24
C PHE A 172 8.62 -7.05 -20.90
N TRP A 173 9.22 -6.00 -21.46
CA TRP A 173 8.75 -4.63 -21.29
C TRP A 173 7.34 -4.43 -21.87
N GLU A 174 7.09 -4.95 -23.08
CA GLU A 174 5.77 -4.88 -23.72
C GLU A 174 4.69 -5.57 -22.88
N LYS A 175 5.00 -6.72 -22.26
CA LYS A 175 4.09 -7.39 -21.31
C LYS A 175 3.76 -6.51 -20.10
N LEU A 176 4.75 -5.76 -19.58
CA LEU A 176 4.50 -4.82 -18.50
C LEU A 176 3.63 -3.66 -18.97
N GLU A 177 3.90 -3.08 -20.14
CA GLU A 177 3.06 -2.01 -20.70
C GLU A 177 1.62 -2.46 -20.92
N GLN A 178 1.41 -3.70 -21.37
CA GLN A 178 0.08 -4.30 -21.51
C GLN A 178 -0.59 -4.53 -20.14
N GLU A 179 0.12 -5.11 -19.16
CA GLU A 179 -0.40 -5.32 -17.80
C GLU A 179 -0.87 -4.00 -17.17
N TYR A 180 -0.10 -2.93 -17.37
CA TYR A 180 -0.36 -1.61 -16.80
C TYR A 180 -1.19 -0.68 -17.71
N SER A 181 -1.69 -1.20 -18.84
CA SER A 181 -2.62 -0.45 -19.70
C SER A 181 -4.03 -0.47 -19.09
N MET A 182 -4.64 0.71 -18.93
CA MET A 182 -6.01 0.82 -18.40
C MET A 182 -7.03 0.59 -19.52
N PRO A 183 -8.05 -0.27 -19.32
CA PRO A 183 -9.22 -0.25 -20.18
C PRO A 183 -9.92 1.11 -20.04
N LYS A 184 -10.34 1.71 -21.15
CA LYS A 184 -11.17 2.92 -21.13
C LYS A 184 -12.53 2.55 -20.54
N VAL A 185 -12.85 3.08 -19.36
CA VAL A 185 -14.21 3.00 -18.82
C VAL A 185 -15.06 4.00 -19.61
N GLU A 186 -16.13 3.52 -20.25
CA GLU A 186 -17.09 4.41 -20.92
C GLU A 186 -17.84 5.22 -19.86
N LYS A 187 -17.97 6.53 -20.09
CA LYS A 187 -18.51 7.48 -19.10
C LYS A 187 -19.99 7.26 -18.77
N ASP A 188 -20.69 6.40 -19.47
CA ASP A 188 -22.15 6.31 -19.42
C ASP A 188 -22.70 5.42 -18.29
N GLU A 189 -21.85 4.71 -17.54
CA GLU A 189 -22.24 3.94 -16.34
C GLU A 189 -22.25 4.80 -15.04
N GLN A 190 -22.62 6.07 -15.15
CA GLN A 190 -22.36 7.11 -14.14
C GLN A 190 -23.11 6.99 -12.79
N PHE A 191 -23.91 5.95 -12.56
CA PHE A 191 -24.68 5.80 -11.31
C PHE A 191 -24.85 4.36 -10.84
N ALA A 192 -24.19 3.37 -11.41
CA ALA A 192 -24.43 1.97 -11.04
C ALA A 192 -23.13 1.22 -10.79
N PHE A 193 -22.91 0.85 -9.54
CA PHE A 193 -21.96 -0.18 -9.12
C PHE A 193 -22.76 -1.28 -8.44
N GLU A 194 -23.32 -2.15 -9.29
CA GLU A 194 -24.26 -3.20 -8.91
C GLU A 194 -23.83 -4.03 -7.68
N PRO A 195 -22.53 -4.39 -7.50
CA PRO A 195 -22.10 -5.10 -6.30
C PRO A 195 -22.38 -4.34 -5.00
N VAL A 196 -22.15 -3.03 -4.98
CA VAL A 196 -22.39 -2.19 -3.79
C VAL A 196 -23.88 -1.93 -3.61
N ASP A 197 -24.60 -1.70 -4.70
CA ASP A 197 -26.06 -1.52 -4.63
C ASP A 197 -26.75 -2.76 -4.06
N ARG A 198 -26.34 -3.98 -4.49
CA ARG A 198 -26.80 -5.24 -3.90
C ARG A 198 -26.38 -5.41 -2.45
N MET A 199 -25.15 -5.03 -2.09
CA MET A 199 -24.68 -5.08 -0.71
C MET A 199 -25.54 -4.21 0.23
N ILE A 200 -25.95 -3.02 -0.22
CA ILE A 200 -26.85 -2.13 0.53
C ILE A 200 -28.24 -2.77 0.63
N ALA A 201 -28.83 -3.19 -0.49
CA ALA A 201 -30.19 -3.74 -0.54
C ALA A 201 -30.36 -5.00 0.33
N ASP A 202 -29.37 -5.87 0.31
CA ASP A 202 -29.38 -7.13 1.04
C ASP A 202 -28.76 -7.02 2.44
N ASN A 203 -28.34 -5.83 2.85
CA ASN A 203 -27.69 -5.57 4.14
C ASN A 203 -26.47 -6.49 4.41
N ARG A 204 -25.57 -6.61 3.44
CA ARG A 204 -24.43 -7.56 3.47
C ARG A 204 -23.14 -6.95 4.03
N TRP A 205 -23.15 -5.67 4.40
CA TRP A 205 -22.01 -5.05 5.07
C TRP A 205 -21.99 -5.39 6.56
N ILE A 206 -20.89 -5.08 7.26
CA ILE A 206 -20.71 -5.38 8.69
C ILE A 206 -21.77 -4.71 9.59
N CYS A 207 -22.36 -3.61 9.11
CA CYS A 207 -23.43 -2.88 9.77
C CYS A 207 -24.44 -2.34 8.74
N PRO A 208 -25.68 -2.01 9.16
CA PRO A 208 -26.69 -1.48 8.26
C PRO A 208 -26.30 -0.17 7.60
N ILE A 209 -26.46 -0.11 6.27
CA ILE A 209 -26.35 1.11 5.48
C ILE A 209 -27.77 1.63 5.22
N LYS A 210 -28.05 2.85 5.65
CA LYS A 210 -29.37 3.49 5.56
C LYS A 210 -29.31 4.72 4.65
N PRO A 211 -29.63 4.55 3.36
CA PRO A 211 -29.94 5.69 2.49
C PRO A 211 -31.20 6.40 3.02
N MET A 212 -31.07 7.67 3.39
CA MET A 212 -32.16 8.49 3.91
C MET A 212 -32.05 9.91 3.34
N PHE A 213 -33.18 10.59 3.16
CA PHE A 213 -33.15 11.99 2.73
C PHE A 213 -32.49 12.86 3.81
N GLY A 214 -31.44 13.59 3.44
CA GLY A 214 -30.73 14.49 4.35
C GLY A 214 -29.36 14.93 3.80
N ASP A 215 -28.66 15.79 4.53
CA ASP A 215 -27.43 16.44 4.03
C ASP A 215 -26.17 15.97 4.76
N SER A 216 -26.22 14.83 5.45
CA SER A 216 -25.10 14.32 6.24
C SER A 216 -24.90 12.82 6.03
N ALA A 217 -23.70 12.46 5.57
CA ALA A 217 -23.18 11.11 5.59
C ALA A 217 -22.36 10.91 6.87
N TYR A 218 -22.56 9.80 7.58
CA TYR A 218 -21.78 9.47 8.78
C TYR A 218 -21.98 8.01 9.21
N PHE A 219 -20.94 7.43 9.80
CA PHE A 219 -21.02 6.24 10.63
C PHE A 219 -21.43 6.60 12.07
N SER A 220 -22.54 6.04 12.55
CA SER A 220 -23.00 6.18 13.93
C SER A 220 -22.44 5.07 14.81
N ILE A 221 -21.42 5.38 15.61
CA ILE A 221 -20.79 4.42 16.53
C ILE A 221 -21.82 3.84 17.52
N SER A 222 -22.66 4.68 18.12
CA SER A 222 -23.62 4.26 19.16
C SER A 222 -24.74 3.36 18.65
N LYS A 223 -25.13 3.52 17.38
CA LYS A 223 -26.17 2.69 16.75
C LYS A 223 -25.59 1.57 15.88
N ASN A 224 -24.29 1.58 15.65
CA ASN A 224 -23.59 0.73 14.69
C ASN A 224 -24.32 0.69 13.34
N GLU A 225 -24.47 1.86 12.70
CA GLU A 225 -25.12 2.00 11.40
C GLU A 225 -24.46 3.11 10.58
N ILE A 226 -24.47 2.99 9.25
CA ILE A 226 -24.07 4.05 8.33
C ILE A 226 -25.31 4.78 7.87
N VAL A 227 -25.35 6.09 8.06
CA VAL A 227 -26.36 6.97 7.47
C VAL A 227 -25.75 7.63 6.24
N MET A 228 -26.48 7.58 5.12
CA MET A 228 -26.04 8.14 3.85
C MET A 228 -27.19 8.93 3.23
N PRO A 229 -26.95 10.13 2.68
CA PRO A 229 -27.94 10.80 1.84
C PRO A 229 -28.40 9.88 0.70
N GLU A 230 -29.61 10.09 0.21
CA GLU A 230 -30.11 9.27 -0.90
C GLU A 230 -29.21 9.46 -2.13
N LYS A 231 -28.96 8.38 -2.87
CA LYS A 231 -28.09 8.40 -4.06
C LYS A 231 -28.47 9.49 -5.08
N ARG A 232 -29.76 9.81 -5.19
CA ARG A 232 -30.30 10.88 -6.05
C ARG A 232 -29.93 12.31 -5.61
N GLN A 233 -29.47 12.50 -4.38
CA GLN A 233 -29.01 13.80 -3.86
C GLN A 233 -27.56 14.11 -4.28
N PHE A 234 -26.80 13.10 -4.75
CA PHE A 234 -25.44 13.29 -5.22
C PHE A 234 -25.41 13.68 -6.71
N LYS A 235 -24.37 14.42 -7.09
CA LYS A 235 -24.14 14.85 -8.48
C LYS A 235 -23.83 13.70 -9.45
N ASP A 236 -23.22 12.63 -8.96
CA ASP A 236 -22.79 11.45 -9.70
C ASP A 236 -22.63 10.24 -8.77
N GLY A 237 -22.57 9.04 -9.34
CA GLY A 237 -22.37 7.80 -8.58
C GLY A 237 -21.01 7.73 -7.89
N GLU A 238 -19.95 8.29 -8.50
CA GLU A 238 -18.62 8.36 -7.89
C GLU A 238 -18.68 9.08 -6.53
N SER A 239 -19.31 10.24 -6.47
CA SER A 239 -19.46 11.00 -5.22
C SER A 239 -20.25 10.22 -4.17
N PHE A 240 -21.31 9.52 -4.56
CA PHE A 240 -22.07 8.67 -3.64
C PHE A 240 -21.19 7.54 -3.08
N TYR A 241 -20.54 6.78 -3.96
CA TYR A 241 -19.73 5.63 -3.55
C TYR A 241 -18.48 6.03 -2.78
N SER A 242 -17.82 7.15 -3.13
CA SER A 242 -16.68 7.66 -2.37
C SER A 242 -17.05 8.02 -0.94
N ASN A 243 -18.16 8.74 -0.73
CA ASN A 243 -18.64 9.05 0.63
C ASN A 243 -19.04 7.77 1.37
N LEU A 244 -19.74 6.85 0.70
CA LEU A 244 -20.11 5.57 1.30
C LEU A 244 -18.89 4.75 1.72
N PHE A 245 -17.87 4.64 0.88
CA PHE A 245 -16.68 3.88 1.19
C PHE A 245 -15.88 4.48 2.34
N HIS A 246 -15.86 5.80 2.49
CA HIS A 246 -15.25 6.46 3.64
C HIS A 246 -15.98 6.09 4.95
N GLU A 247 -17.32 6.15 4.97
CA GLU A 247 -18.10 5.73 6.16
C GLU A 247 -18.02 4.21 6.42
N MET A 248 -17.94 3.40 5.36
CA MET A 248 -17.64 1.98 5.48
C MET A 248 -16.25 1.77 6.08
N GLY A 249 -15.27 2.57 5.68
CA GLY A 249 -13.96 2.70 6.31
C GLY A 249 -14.12 2.84 7.81
N HIS A 250 -14.77 3.91 8.28
CA HIS A 250 -15.07 4.14 9.70
C HIS A 250 -15.74 2.96 10.38
N SER A 251 -16.75 2.35 9.78
CA SER A 251 -17.49 1.24 10.38
C SER A 251 -16.60 0.04 10.76
N THR A 252 -15.53 -0.24 9.99
CA THR A 252 -14.59 -1.33 10.31
C THR A 252 -13.81 -1.08 11.60
N GLY A 253 -13.85 0.14 12.12
CA GLY A 253 -13.16 0.55 13.33
C GLY A 253 -13.94 0.36 14.62
N ALA A 254 -15.21 -0.05 14.50
CA ALA A 254 -16.09 -0.30 15.63
C ALA A 254 -15.58 -1.45 16.53
N GLU A 255 -16.09 -1.47 17.76
CA GLU A 255 -15.86 -2.54 18.72
C GLU A 255 -16.31 -3.90 18.12
N GLY A 256 -15.52 -4.95 18.33
CA GLY A 256 -15.75 -6.28 17.75
C GLY A 256 -15.37 -6.43 16.27
N GLN A 257 -14.88 -5.35 15.63
CA GLN A 257 -14.25 -5.38 14.30
C GLN A 257 -12.73 -5.21 14.43
N LEU A 258 -12.17 -4.07 13.99
CA LEU A 258 -10.75 -3.74 14.20
C LEU A 258 -10.50 -3.00 15.51
N ASP A 259 -11.56 -2.59 16.22
CA ASP A 259 -11.50 -1.99 17.56
C ASP A 259 -10.50 -0.82 17.66
N ARG A 260 -10.56 0.10 16.69
CA ARG A 260 -9.64 1.25 16.60
C ARG A 260 -10.26 2.55 17.07
N ILE A 261 -11.58 2.68 16.98
CA ILE A 261 -12.28 3.93 17.27
C ILE A 261 -12.30 4.13 18.79
N LYS A 262 -11.75 5.26 19.23
CA LYS A 262 -11.81 5.70 20.62
C LYS A 262 -12.75 6.91 20.72
N PRO A 263 -13.45 7.09 21.84
CA PRO A 263 -14.21 8.31 22.07
C PRO A 263 -13.30 9.54 21.94
N ALA A 264 -13.60 10.38 20.95
CA ALA A 264 -12.85 11.57 20.63
C ALA A 264 -13.82 12.70 20.29
N THR A 265 -13.44 13.94 20.58
CA THR A 265 -14.21 15.12 20.16
C THR A 265 -13.80 15.53 18.75
N PHE A 266 -14.74 16.04 17.98
CA PHE A 266 -14.45 16.60 16.65
C PHE A 266 -13.30 17.61 16.73
N GLY A 267 -12.35 17.49 15.79
CA GLY A 267 -11.14 18.33 15.74
C GLY A 267 -10.02 17.94 16.72
N SER A 268 -10.16 16.85 17.48
CA SER A 268 -9.04 16.33 18.30
C SER A 268 -8.00 15.59 17.44
N ALA A 269 -6.82 15.34 18.02
CA ALA A 269 -5.77 14.58 17.35
C ALA A 269 -6.17 13.11 17.11
N GLU A 270 -6.92 12.52 18.04
CA GLU A 270 -7.48 11.17 17.93
C GLU A 270 -8.51 11.10 16.80
N TYR A 271 -9.37 12.12 16.69
CA TYR A 271 -10.32 12.25 15.59
C TYR A 271 -9.58 12.36 14.24
N ALA A 272 -8.64 13.28 14.11
CA ALA A 272 -7.85 13.45 12.87
C ALA A 272 -7.06 12.20 12.47
N ARG A 273 -6.61 11.39 13.45
CA ARG A 273 -5.95 10.12 13.20
C ARG A 273 -6.90 9.09 12.59
N GLU A 274 -8.14 9.03 13.05
CA GLU A 274 -9.16 8.13 12.50
C GLU A 274 -9.54 8.54 11.08
N GLU A 275 -9.72 9.84 10.84
CA GLU A 275 -9.95 10.41 9.49
C GLU A 275 -8.79 10.14 8.52
N LEU A 276 -7.55 10.05 9.01
CA LEU A 276 -6.40 9.66 8.18
C LEU A 276 -6.40 8.17 7.83
N VAL A 277 -7.03 7.34 8.66
CA VAL A 277 -7.11 5.88 8.46
C VAL A 277 -8.27 5.51 7.52
N ALA A 278 -9.40 6.21 7.60
CA ALA A 278 -10.61 5.97 6.82
C ALA A 278 -10.54 6.52 5.39
#